data_AF-A0A9W7XXZ1-F1
#
_entry.id   AF-A0A9W7XXZ1-F1
#
_cell.length_a   1.000
_cell.length_b   1.000
_cell.length_c   1.000
_cell.angle_alpha   90.00
_cell.angle_beta   90.00
_cell.angle_gamma   90.00
#
_symmetry.space_group_name_H-M   'P 1'
#
loop_
_entity.id
_entity.type
_entity.pdbx_description
1 polymer ?
#
loop_
_entity_poly.entity_id
_entity_poly.type
_entity_poly.pdbx_seq_one_letter_code
_entity_poly.pdbx_strand_id
1 'polypeptide(L)'
;CSNALPSPAERDFAACIPKLRALLDQLRSPDILQASTTATTRTADSLWAEVFQLLATSPTLSLDYVCPTLAEFSAPVPIPMLTDPAVPLYFVKANRSVRAVESQYIVKGNEDIRIDESVMQTFIRLNRVASNTFAASDDDDGRETPRRAAMRQSSLAVYNVVPTDSCGGLIQVVDSSLSLFSVYSQYAVANSAPRKMPAAGAPNMASKQRPASGDRAPIQPAGLHQAFMHHARDILRDANIPDTTPSAEWPSAVIERVYDSLCRTAPPDLLYVRLAQAAQHSAHLYRLSRSMARSIGMVSVAGYLLGLGDRHLDNLLLDVRRGQLVQVDFNVSYDFGGVSNIPEQVPFRMTPNLSY
;
A
#
# COMPACT_ATOMS: atom_id res chain seq x y z
N CYS A 1 17.04 52.47 -9.02
CA CYS A 1 16.27 51.26 -8.68
C CYS A 1 15.42 51.58 -7.45
N SER A 2 14.11 51.43 -7.57
CA SER A 2 13.07 51.98 -6.69
C SER A 2 13.13 51.46 -5.25
N ASN A 3 13.22 52.39 -4.29
CA ASN A 3 12.87 52.17 -2.87
C ASN A 3 11.35 51.97 -2.73
N ALA A 4 10.84 50.81 -3.18
CA ALA A 4 9.48 50.42 -2.89
C ALA A 4 9.42 49.93 -1.44
N LEU A 5 8.58 50.56 -0.62
CA LEU A 5 8.31 50.10 0.74
C LEU A 5 7.76 48.65 0.68
N PRO A 6 8.25 47.73 1.52
CA PRO A 6 7.77 46.35 1.51
C PRO A 6 6.28 46.34 1.78
N SER A 7 5.57 45.53 1.01
CA SER A 7 4.13 45.32 1.15
C SER A 7 3.79 44.84 2.57
N PRO A 8 2.57 45.08 3.06
CA PRO A 8 2.16 44.61 4.39
C PRO A 8 2.44 43.12 4.61
N ALA A 9 2.21 42.32 3.56
CA ALA A 9 2.47 40.88 3.53
C ALA A 9 3.96 40.51 3.69
N GLU A 10 4.87 41.30 3.12
CA GLU A 10 6.33 41.10 3.25
C GLU A 10 6.84 41.53 4.64
N ARG A 11 6.21 42.53 5.26
CA ARG A 11 6.54 42.96 6.64
C ARG A 11 6.10 41.93 7.67
N ASP A 12 4.91 41.38 7.49
CA ASP A 12 4.36 40.31 8.34
C ASP A 12 5.23 39.04 8.22
N PHE A 13 5.66 38.70 6.99
CA PHE A 13 6.63 37.62 6.75
C PHE A 13 7.97 37.88 7.45
N ALA A 14 8.55 39.07 7.29
CA ALA A 14 9.83 39.43 7.90
C ALA A 14 9.78 39.38 9.44
N ALA A 15 8.63 39.68 10.05
CA ALA A 15 8.42 39.59 11.49
C ALA A 15 8.40 38.14 12.02
N CYS A 16 7.95 37.18 11.20
CA CYS A 16 7.87 35.76 11.57
C CYS A 16 9.21 35.01 11.44
N ILE A 17 10.11 35.44 10.56
CA ILE A 17 11.38 34.75 10.25
C ILE A 17 12.26 34.48 11.49
N PRO A 18 12.49 35.44 12.42
CA PRO A 18 13.39 35.20 13.55
C PRO A 18 12.85 34.12 14.48
N LYS A 19 11.53 34.12 14.72
CA LYS A 19 10.88 33.13 15.59
C LYS A 19 10.84 31.76 14.92
N LEU A 20 10.56 31.70 13.61
CA LEU A 20 10.62 30.45 12.84
C LEU A 20 12.03 29.84 12.83
N ARG A 21 13.07 30.66 12.63
CA ARG A 21 14.47 30.19 12.68
C ARG A 21 14.83 29.64 14.05
N ALA A 22 14.47 30.33 15.13
CA ALA A 22 14.74 29.87 16.48
C ALA A 22 14.08 28.51 16.78
N LEU A 23 12.85 28.29 16.33
CA LEU A 23 12.14 27.02 16.48
C LEU A 23 12.79 25.90 15.65
N LEU A 24 13.18 26.20 14.41
CA LEU A 24 13.87 25.24 13.54
C LEU A 24 15.27 24.89 14.05
N ASP A 25 15.99 25.84 14.65
CA ASP A 25 17.30 25.60 15.26
C ASP A 25 17.18 24.72 16.52
N GLN A 26 16.11 24.87 17.30
CA GLN A 26 15.79 23.97 18.42
C GLN A 26 15.48 22.55 17.92
N LEU A 27 14.68 22.42 16.86
CA LEU A 27 14.38 21.13 16.23
C LEU A 27 15.62 20.43 15.64
N ARG A 28 16.63 21.20 15.22
CA ARG A 28 17.92 20.69 14.70
C ARG A 28 18.93 20.33 15.79
N SER A 29 18.57 20.48 17.07
CA SER A 29 19.46 20.11 18.16
C SER A 29 19.74 18.59 18.14
N PRO A 30 20.98 18.18 18.43
CA PRO A 30 21.36 16.76 18.41
C PRO A 30 20.54 15.93 19.41
N ASP A 31 20.08 16.54 20.51
CA ASP A 31 19.24 15.89 21.51
C ASP A 31 17.85 15.50 20.98
N ILE A 32 17.31 16.27 20.04
CA ILE A 32 16.04 15.98 19.36
C ILE A 32 16.25 15.03 18.18
N LEU A 33 17.32 15.20 17.41
CA LEU A 33 17.61 14.36 16.25
C LEU A 33 18.08 12.94 16.61
N GLN A 34 18.70 12.77 17.79
CA GLN A 34 19.16 11.47 18.31
C GLN A 34 18.25 10.90 19.41
N ALA A 35 17.07 11.51 19.58
CA ALA A 35 16.08 11.13 20.57
C ALA A 35 15.63 9.67 20.44
N SER A 36 15.84 8.85 21.48
CA SER A 36 15.29 7.49 21.59
C SER A 36 14.17 7.36 22.64
N THR A 37 13.79 8.46 23.31
CA THR A 37 12.89 8.44 24.47
C THR A 37 11.56 9.16 24.19
N THR A 38 10.48 8.66 24.79
CA THR A 38 9.12 9.23 24.67
C THR A 38 8.97 10.67 25.20
N ALA A 39 9.92 11.15 26.00
CA ALA A 39 9.94 12.53 26.50
C ALA A 39 10.50 13.51 25.46
N THR A 40 11.52 13.09 24.71
CA THR A 40 12.16 13.94 23.67
C THR A 40 11.25 14.06 22.45
N THR A 41 10.46 13.03 22.11
CA THR A 41 9.42 13.10 21.07
C THR A 41 8.32 14.11 21.40
N ARG A 42 7.82 14.15 22.65
CA ARG A 42 6.82 15.15 23.08
C ARG A 42 7.32 16.58 23.00
N THR A 43 8.62 16.78 23.20
CA THR A 43 9.24 18.10 23.11
C THR A 43 9.32 18.54 21.65
N ALA A 44 9.74 17.65 20.75
CA ALA A 44 9.71 17.88 19.30
C ALA A 44 8.29 18.17 18.79
N ASP A 45 7.29 17.44 19.27
CA ASP A 45 5.88 17.63 18.93
C ASP A 45 5.36 19.03 19.30
N SER A 46 5.74 19.53 20.48
CA SER A 46 5.36 20.87 20.93
C SER A 46 6.00 21.98 20.07
N LEU A 47 7.24 21.78 19.63
CA LEU A 47 7.95 22.71 18.76
C LEU A 47 7.34 22.72 17.35
N TRP A 48 7.01 21.56 16.80
CA TRP A 48 6.30 21.46 15.52
C TRP A 48 4.92 22.13 15.58
N ALA A 49 4.15 21.94 16.66
CA ALA A 49 2.87 22.60 16.83
C ALA A 49 3.00 24.15 16.83
N GLU A 50 4.06 24.69 17.44
CA GLU A 50 4.32 26.13 17.44
C GLU A 50 4.75 26.63 16.05
N VAL A 51 5.56 25.86 15.31
CA VAL A 51 5.90 26.13 13.90
C VAL A 51 4.64 26.18 13.04
N PHE A 52 3.74 25.20 13.19
CA PHE A 52 2.51 25.14 12.40
C PHE A 52 1.55 26.29 12.71
N GLN A 53 1.40 26.68 13.99
CA GLN A 53 0.61 27.87 14.34
C GLN A 53 1.19 29.15 13.73
N LEU A 54 2.51 29.27 13.69
CA LEU A 54 3.20 30.44 13.17
C LEU A 54 3.09 30.54 11.64
N LEU A 55 3.04 29.40 10.95
CA LEU A 55 2.77 29.32 9.51
C LEU A 55 1.29 29.59 9.20
N ALA A 56 0.37 29.03 9.98
CA ALA A 56 -1.07 29.21 9.79
C ALA A 56 -1.56 30.65 10.03
N THR A 57 -0.88 31.42 10.88
CA THR A 57 -1.21 32.83 11.17
C THR A 57 -0.69 33.80 10.11
N SER A 58 0.19 33.36 9.21
CA SER A 58 0.78 34.21 8.17
C SER A 58 0.06 34.01 6.83
N PRO A 59 -0.62 35.04 6.28
CA PRO A 59 -1.37 34.92 5.02
C PRO A 59 -0.47 34.69 3.79
N THR A 60 0.84 34.95 3.90
CA THR A 60 1.85 34.75 2.85
C THR A 60 2.56 33.39 2.92
N LEU A 61 2.48 32.71 4.05
CA LEU A 61 3.10 31.40 4.33
C LEU A 61 2.03 30.33 4.51
N SER A 62 1.01 30.29 3.64
CA SER A 62 0.08 29.16 3.68
C SER A 62 0.82 27.88 3.28
N LEU A 63 0.71 26.83 4.10
CA LEU A 63 1.10 25.46 3.74
C LEU A 63 0.48 25.02 2.42
N ASP A 64 -0.66 25.61 2.01
CA ASP A 64 -1.29 25.38 0.72
C ASP A 64 -0.38 25.70 -0.48
N TYR A 65 0.59 26.61 -0.34
CA TYR A 65 1.54 26.97 -1.41
C TYR A 65 2.74 26.01 -1.50
N VAL A 66 3.11 25.36 -0.40
CA VAL A 66 4.27 24.46 -0.33
C VAL A 66 3.84 23.00 -0.53
N CYS A 67 2.64 22.64 -0.04
CA CYS A 67 2.04 21.33 -0.23
C CYS A 67 0.50 21.47 -0.19
N PRO A 68 -0.19 21.69 -1.33
CA PRO A 68 -1.67 21.89 -1.39
C PRO A 68 -2.51 20.68 -0.91
N THR A 69 -1.83 19.64 -0.42
CA THR A 69 -2.36 18.34 -0.05
C THR A 69 -2.48 18.14 1.46
N LEU A 70 -1.75 18.89 2.29
CA LEU A 70 -1.66 18.70 3.75
C LEU A 70 -2.09 20.00 4.46
N ALA A 71 -3.32 20.04 5.00
CA ALA A 71 -3.86 21.28 5.61
C ALA A 71 -3.65 21.37 7.12
N GLU A 72 -3.81 20.29 7.90
CA GLU A 72 -3.65 20.29 9.36
C GLU A 72 -3.29 18.88 9.89
N PHE A 73 -2.50 18.82 10.97
CA PHE A 73 -2.16 17.58 11.68
C PHE A 73 -3.22 17.24 12.74
N SER A 74 -3.72 16.00 12.73
CA SER A 74 -4.57 15.47 13.81
C SER A 74 -3.69 14.99 14.98
N ALA A 75 -3.28 15.92 15.86
CA ALA A 75 -2.63 15.65 17.15
C ALA A 75 -1.22 15.01 17.08
N PRO A 76 -0.39 15.14 18.14
CA PRO A 76 1.00 14.66 18.11
C PRO A 76 1.05 13.13 18.10
N VAL A 77 1.72 12.58 17.09
CA VAL A 77 1.96 11.14 16.94
C VAL A 77 3.38 10.86 17.44
N PRO A 78 3.57 9.97 18.44
CA PRO A 78 4.90 9.63 18.91
C PRO A 78 5.70 9.00 17.77
N ILE A 79 6.79 9.65 17.36
CA ILE A 79 7.76 9.12 16.39
C ILE A 79 8.56 8.02 17.12
N PRO A 80 8.33 6.72 16.87
CA PRO A 80 9.25 5.69 17.30
C PRO A 80 10.51 5.79 16.42
N MET A 81 11.62 5.27 16.94
CA MET A 81 12.93 5.31 16.30
C MET A 81 12.89 5.02 14.81
N LEU A 82 13.74 5.70 14.05
CA LEU A 82 13.98 5.61 12.60
C LEU A 82 14.32 4.20 12.04
N THR A 83 14.05 3.13 12.80
CA THR A 83 14.49 1.76 12.53
C THR A 83 13.38 0.69 12.56
N ASP A 84 12.10 0.98 12.84
CA ASP A 84 10.98 0.00 12.68
C ASP A 84 9.58 0.65 12.75
N PRO A 85 8.51 0.01 12.24
CA PRO A 85 7.86 0.24 10.94
C PRO A 85 6.91 1.45 10.89
N ALA A 86 6.74 1.97 9.68
CA ALA A 86 5.59 2.73 9.15
C ALA A 86 4.60 3.34 10.16
N VAL A 87 4.96 4.49 10.75
CA VAL A 87 4.08 5.21 11.68
C VAL A 87 2.94 5.87 10.90
N PRO A 88 1.67 5.58 11.21
CA PRO A 88 0.55 6.22 10.57
C PRO A 88 0.37 7.67 11.07
N LEU A 89 0.59 8.64 10.20
CA LEU A 89 0.26 10.05 10.40
C LEU A 89 -1.11 10.34 9.81
N TYR A 90 -1.98 11.00 10.57
CA TYR A 90 -3.31 11.40 10.13
C TYR A 90 -3.33 12.89 9.81
N PHE A 91 -3.61 13.21 8.55
CA PHE A 91 -3.76 14.58 8.08
C PHE A 91 -5.23 14.88 7.83
N VAL A 92 -5.70 16.01 8.36
CA VAL A 92 -7.07 16.48 8.16
C VAL A 92 -7.04 17.60 7.14
N LYS A 93 -7.70 17.42 6.00
CA LYS A 93 -7.90 18.52 5.05
C LYS A 93 -9.17 19.29 5.40
N ALA A 94 -9.03 20.47 6.01
CA ALA A 94 -10.13 21.41 6.22
C ALA A 94 -10.42 22.19 4.92
N ASN A 95 -11.28 21.66 4.05
CA ASN A 95 -11.83 22.47 2.97
C ASN A 95 -12.90 23.39 3.56
N ARG A 96 -12.80 24.71 3.34
CA ARG A 96 -13.73 25.76 3.86
C ARG A 96 -15.22 25.56 3.49
N SER A 97 -15.61 24.46 2.84
CA SER A 97 -16.98 24.18 2.43
C SER A 97 -17.36 22.69 2.34
N VAL A 98 -16.46 21.74 2.65
CA VAL A 98 -16.73 20.29 2.54
C VAL A 98 -16.05 19.54 3.69
N ARG A 99 -16.76 18.55 4.24
CA ARG A 99 -16.33 17.56 5.24
C ARG A 99 -14.81 17.36 5.26
N ALA A 100 -14.22 17.51 6.44
CA ALA A 100 -12.83 17.13 6.70
C ALA A 100 -12.55 15.72 6.18
N VAL A 101 -11.57 15.59 5.28
CA VAL A 101 -11.10 14.29 4.79
C VAL A 101 -9.84 13.97 5.56
N GLU A 102 -9.92 12.95 6.42
CA GLU A 102 -8.75 12.39 7.08
C GLU A 102 -8.02 11.49 6.08
N SER A 103 -6.71 11.67 5.94
CA SER A 103 -5.85 10.83 5.10
C SER A 103 -4.70 10.32 5.93
N GLN A 104 -4.52 9.02 5.92
CA GLN A 104 -3.43 8.36 6.62
C GLN A 104 -2.19 8.34 5.72
N TYR A 105 -1.03 8.62 6.29
CA TYR A 105 0.29 8.56 5.65
C TYR A 105 1.24 7.72 6.49
N ILE A 106 2.24 7.15 5.85
CA ILE A 106 3.32 6.39 6.44
C ILE A 106 4.61 7.18 6.26
N VAL A 107 5.40 7.29 7.33
CA VAL A 107 6.78 7.76 7.24
C VAL A 107 7.65 6.59 6.77
N LYS A 108 8.33 6.77 5.62
CA LYS A 108 9.33 5.83 5.11
C LYS A 108 10.70 6.51 5.19
N GLY A 109 11.63 5.93 5.95
CA GLY A 109 12.96 6.46 6.19
C GLY A 109 14.05 5.48 5.77
N ASN A 110 15.27 6.00 5.59
CA ASN A 110 16.44 5.30 5.03
C ASN A 110 16.24 4.81 3.58
N GLU A 111 15.38 5.49 2.82
CA GLU A 111 15.07 5.11 1.44
C GLU A 111 14.73 6.32 0.59
N ASP A 112 15.17 6.31 -0.67
CA ASP A 112 14.86 7.35 -1.63
C ASP A 112 13.51 7.10 -2.32
N ILE A 113 12.45 7.66 -1.74
CA ILE A 113 11.07 7.49 -2.26
C ILE A 113 10.76 8.35 -3.51
N ARG A 114 11.75 9.02 -4.11
CA ARG A 114 11.58 9.71 -5.40
C ARG A 114 11.28 8.74 -6.54
N ILE A 115 11.69 7.48 -6.40
CA ILE A 115 11.31 6.41 -7.34
C ILE A 115 9.79 6.19 -7.27
N ASP A 116 9.22 6.01 -6.08
CA ASP A 116 7.77 5.89 -5.89
C ASP A 116 7.02 7.11 -6.44
N GLU A 117 7.50 8.33 -6.17
CA GLU A 117 6.89 9.54 -6.73
C GLU A 117 6.91 9.50 -8.27
N SER A 118 8.05 9.15 -8.87
CA SER A 118 8.21 9.09 -10.33
C SER A 118 7.28 8.04 -10.97
N VAL A 119 7.12 6.89 -10.33
CA VAL A 119 6.17 5.85 -10.77
C VAL A 119 4.73 6.35 -10.65
N MET A 120 4.36 6.99 -9.53
CA MET A 120 3.02 7.57 -9.35
C MET A 120 2.71 8.64 -10.40
N GLN A 121 3.66 9.54 -10.69
CA GLN A 121 3.50 10.54 -11.75
C GLN A 121 3.31 9.88 -13.13
N THR A 122 4.02 8.79 -13.39
CA THR A 122 3.86 8.03 -14.64
C THR A 122 2.48 7.38 -14.71
N PHE A 123 1.98 6.81 -13.61
CA PHE A 123 0.62 6.27 -13.53
C PHE A 123 -0.45 7.35 -13.78
N ILE A 124 -0.28 8.55 -13.24
CA ILE A 124 -1.17 9.70 -13.51
C ILE A 124 -1.18 10.02 -15.01
N ARG A 125 -0.02 10.02 -15.67
CA ARG A 125 0.09 10.26 -17.12
C ARG A 125 -0.57 9.14 -17.93
N LEU A 126 -0.33 7.87 -17.57
CA LEU A 126 -0.97 6.72 -18.21
C LEU A 126 -2.50 6.76 -18.06
N ASN A 127 -3.01 7.15 -16.89
CA ASN A 127 -4.44 7.37 -16.66
C ASN A 127 -5.01 8.46 -17.56
N ARG A 128 -4.29 9.57 -17.76
CA ARG A 128 -4.70 10.65 -18.68
C ARG A 128 -4.72 10.17 -20.14
N VAL A 129 -3.68 9.45 -20.57
CA VAL A 129 -3.61 8.88 -21.92
C VAL A 129 -4.76 7.91 -22.14
N ALA A 130 -4.98 6.96 -21.22
CA ALA A 130 -6.12 6.05 -21.29
C ALA A 130 -7.45 6.83 -21.42
N SER A 131 -7.68 7.82 -20.55
CA SER A 131 -8.90 8.63 -20.57
C SER A 131 -9.11 9.37 -21.89
N ASN A 132 -8.04 9.88 -22.51
CA ASN A 132 -8.10 10.63 -23.76
C ASN A 132 -8.25 9.72 -24.99
N THR A 133 -7.50 8.62 -25.06
CA THR A 133 -7.58 7.66 -26.16
C THR A 133 -8.96 7.02 -26.24
N PHE A 134 -9.58 6.71 -25.10
CA PHE A 134 -10.96 6.20 -25.06
C PHE A 134 -12.03 7.27 -25.26
N ALA A 135 -11.67 8.56 -25.20
CA ALA A 135 -12.54 9.65 -25.60
C ALA A 135 -12.48 9.94 -27.11
N ALA A 136 -11.37 9.61 -27.78
CA ALA A 136 -11.07 10.00 -29.15
C ALA A 136 -11.37 8.93 -30.23
N SER A 137 -11.89 7.75 -29.90
CA SER A 137 -12.19 6.74 -30.94
C SER A 137 -13.48 7.11 -31.71
N ASP A 138 -13.26 7.37 -33.00
CA ASP A 138 -14.15 7.84 -34.07
C ASP A 138 -15.40 6.97 -34.31
N ASP A 139 -16.49 7.31 -33.64
CA ASP A 139 -17.85 7.14 -34.19
C ASP A 139 -18.70 8.30 -33.65
N ASP A 140 -19.09 9.13 -34.61
CA ASP A 140 -19.64 10.48 -34.57
C ASP A 140 -21.12 10.52 -34.15
N ASP A 141 -21.41 10.39 -32.85
CA ASP A 141 -22.79 10.55 -32.37
C ASP A 141 -22.92 11.20 -30.98
N GLY A 142 -21.81 11.66 -30.39
CA GLY A 142 -21.80 12.38 -29.09
C GLY A 142 -22.36 11.62 -27.88
N ARG A 143 -22.89 10.40 -28.07
CA ARG A 143 -23.58 9.62 -27.04
C ARG A 143 -22.57 8.78 -26.26
N GLU A 144 -22.62 8.91 -24.94
CA GLU A 144 -21.77 8.14 -24.04
C GLU A 144 -22.22 6.67 -24.07
N THR A 145 -21.39 5.79 -24.63
CA THR A 145 -21.66 4.35 -24.62
C THR A 145 -21.28 3.76 -23.25
N PRO A 146 -21.95 2.69 -22.78
CA PRO A 146 -21.58 1.99 -21.54
C PRO A 146 -20.12 1.52 -21.53
N ARG A 147 -19.53 1.31 -22.71
CA ARG A 147 -18.11 0.98 -22.90
C ARG A 147 -17.21 2.19 -22.65
N ARG A 148 -17.54 3.39 -23.16
CA ARG A 148 -16.82 4.65 -22.89
C ARG A 148 -16.84 5.01 -21.40
N ALA A 149 -18.01 4.93 -20.76
CA ALA A 149 -18.16 5.19 -19.32
C ALA A 149 -17.33 4.20 -18.47
N ALA A 150 -17.30 2.91 -18.85
CA ALA A 150 -16.50 1.89 -18.16
C ALA A 150 -14.99 2.06 -18.39
N MET A 151 -14.55 2.49 -19.58
CA MET A 151 -13.14 2.75 -19.86
C MET A 151 -12.63 4.00 -19.14
N ARG A 152 -13.45 5.05 -18.99
CA ARG A 152 -13.15 6.20 -18.12
C ARG A 152 -12.98 5.84 -16.64
N GLN A 153 -13.59 4.75 -16.19
CA GLN A 153 -13.43 4.20 -14.84
C GLN A 153 -12.22 3.27 -14.71
N SER A 154 -11.49 3.00 -15.80
CA SER A 154 -10.27 2.20 -15.76
C SER A 154 -9.12 3.15 -15.42
N SER A 155 -8.63 3.06 -14.18
CA SER A 155 -7.48 3.83 -13.74
C SER A 155 -6.53 2.92 -12.98
N LEU A 156 -5.23 3.11 -13.21
CA LEU A 156 -4.20 2.74 -12.25
C LEU A 156 -4.50 3.42 -10.93
N ALA A 157 -4.46 2.68 -9.84
CA ALA A 157 -4.54 3.25 -8.52
C ALA A 157 -3.30 4.12 -8.28
N VAL A 158 -3.53 5.32 -7.77
CA VAL A 158 -2.48 6.29 -7.44
C VAL A 158 -2.68 6.76 -6.02
N TYR A 159 -1.57 6.99 -5.34
CA TYR A 159 -1.53 7.51 -3.98
C TYR A 159 -0.47 8.61 -3.89
N ASN A 160 -0.59 9.48 -2.91
CA ASN A 160 0.35 10.57 -2.76
C ASN A 160 1.67 10.08 -2.17
N VAL A 161 2.76 10.56 -2.75
CA VAL A 161 4.12 10.38 -2.26
C VAL A 161 4.71 11.78 -2.12
N VAL A 162 5.28 12.08 -0.95
CA VAL A 162 5.88 13.38 -0.64
C VAL A 162 7.30 13.14 -0.17
N PRO A 163 8.29 13.16 -1.08
CA PRO A 163 9.70 13.12 -0.70
C PRO A 163 10.04 14.32 0.19
N THR A 164 10.70 14.08 1.32
CA THR A 164 11.13 15.16 2.24
C THR A 164 12.61 15.47 2.09
N ASP A 165 13.43 14.45 1.85
CA ASP A 165 14.86 14.54 1.60
C ASP A 165 15.30 13.39 0.68
N SER A 166 16.61 13.15 0.56
CA SER A 166 17.16 12.05 -0.24
C SER A 166 17.03 10.66 0.41
N CYS A 167 16.55 10.59 1.66
CA CYS A 167 16.57 9.40 2.49
C CYS A 167 15.21 9.09 3.11
N GLY A 168 14.14 9.78 2.71
CA GLY A 168 12.81 9.48 3.18
C GLY A 168 11.73 10.46 2.73
N GLY A 169 10.54 10.19 3.25
CA GLY A 169 9.37 11.05 3.12
C GLY A 169 8.08 10.35 3.51
N LEU A 170 6.97 10.85 2.98
CA LEU A 170 5.63 10.41 3.35
C LEU A 170 4.95 9.69 2.19
N ILE A 171 4.33 8.54 2.49
CA ILE A 171 3.54 7.77 1.53
C ILE A 171 2.11 7.65 2.04
N GLN A 172 1.13 8.04 1.23
CA GLN A 172 -0.27 7.91 1.59
C GLN A 172 -0.69 6.44 1.68
N VAL A 173 -1.37 6.09 2.76
CA VAL A 173 -2.00 4.78 2.93
C VAL A 173 -3.24 4.71 2.06
N VAL A 174 -3.36 3.60 1.35
CA VAL A 174 -4.53 3.32 0.52
C VAL A 174 -5.61 2.71 1.42
N ASP A 175 -6.60 3.53 1.76
CA ASP A 175 -7.70 3.15 2.62
C ASP A 175 -8.45 1.90 2.12
N SER A 176 -8.75 0.98 3.04
CA SER A 176 -9.50 -0.26 2.75
C SER A 176 -8.83 -1.17 1.71
N SER A 177 -7.51 -1.08 1.58
CA SER A 177 -6.73 -2.05 0.84
C SER A 177 -6.30 -3.21 1.75
N LEU A 178 -6.24 -4.41 1.18
CA LEU A 178 -5.71 -5.61 1.85
C LEU A 178 -4.62 -6.20 0.99
N SER A 179 -3.46 -6.55 1.55
CA SER A 179 -2.47 -7.30 0.76
C SER A 179 -3.05 -8.64 0.32
N LEU A 180 -2.70 -9.09 -0.89
CA LEU A 180 -3.13 -10.41 -1.38
C LEU A 180 -2.64 -11.51 -0.42
N PHE A 181 -1.50 -11.29 0.24
CA PHE A 181 -0.98 -12.19 1.27
C PHE A 181 -1.90 -12.25 2.48
N SER A 182 -2.43 -11.10 2.92
CA SER A 182 -3.40 -11.04 4.02
C SER A 182 -4.68 -11.79 3.66
N VAL A 183 -5.17 -11.66 2.42
CA VAL A 183 -6.34 -12.41 1.94
C VAL A 183 -6.08 -13.92 1.98
N TYR A 184 -4.92 -14.37 1.49
CA TYR A 184 -4.53 -15.78 1.54
C TYR A 184 -4.36 -16.29 2.97
N SER A 185 -3.69 -15.53 3.83
CA SER A 185 -3.44 -15.90 5.23
C SER A 185 -4.74 -16.07 6.01
N GLN A 186 -5.71 -15.17 5.80
CA GLN A 186 -7.04 -15.29 6.40
C GLN A 186 -7.77 -16.56 5.94
N TYR A 187 -7.69 -16.90 4.66
CA TYR A 187 -8.22 -18.16 4.13
C TYR A 187 -7.53 -19.38 4.74
N ALA A 188 -6.20 -19.39 4.81
CA ALA A 188 -5.43 -20.51 5.35
C ALA A 188 -5.78 -20.77 6.83
N VAL A 189 -5.89 -19.71 7.64
CA VAL A 189 -6.30 -19.81 9.05
C VAL A 189 -7.73 -20.34 9.17
N ALA A 190 -8.67 -19.84 8.36
CA ALA A 190 -10.06 -20.27 8.41
C ALA A 190 -10.25 -21.77 8.07
N ASN A 191 -9.46 -22.31 7.13
CA ASN A 191 -9.54 -23.72 6.74
C ASN A 191 -8.70 -24.66 7.62
N SER A 192 -7.73 -24.12 8.36
CA SER A 192 -6.94 -24.89 9.33
C SER A 192 -7.63 -25.02 10.70
N ALA A 193 -8.70 -24.27 10.95
CA ALA A 193 -9.46 -24.35 12.20
C ALA A 193 -10.25 -25.67 12.27
N PRO A 194 -10.20 -26.43 13.38
CA PRO A 194 -10.99 -27.66 13.51
C PRO A 194 -12.47 -27.30 13.42
N ARG A 195 -13.14 -27.85 12.40
CA ARG A 195 -14.56 -27.69 12.16
C ARG A 195 -15.33 -28.27 13.35
N LYS A 196 -15.77 -27.43 14.30
CA LYS A 196 -16.67 -27.87 15.38
C LYS A 196 -17.93 -28.44 14.72
N MET A 197 -18.10 -29.75 14.73
CA MET A 197 -19.37 -30.37 14.34
C MET A 197 -20.47 -29.89 15.30
N PRO A 198 -21.67 -29.57 14.81
CA PRO A 198 -22.80 -29.29 15.70
C PRO A 198 -23.10 -30.57 16.49
N ALA A 199 -22.82 -30.53 17.80
CA ALA A 199 -23.16 -31.62 18.70
C ALA A 199 -24.68 -31.73 18.78
N ALA A 200 -25.22 -32.84 18.27
CA ALA A 200 -26.60 -33.22 18.50
C ALA A 200 -26.76 -33.67 19.97
N GLY A 201 -27.52 -32.89 20.74
CA GLY A 201 -28.23 -33.36 21.93
C GLY A 201 -27.50 -33.40 23.28
N ALA A 202 -28.12 -32.73 24.26
CA ALA A 202 -28.07 -32.97 25.72
C ALA A 202 -26.97 -32.20 26.53
N PRO A 203 -27.19 -31.96 27.85
CA PRO A 203 -27.32 -30.60 28.38
C PRO A 203 -26.15 -30.17 29.29
N ASN A 204 -26.10 -28.85 29.51
CA ASN A 204 -25.20 -28.12 30.41
C ASN A 204 -24.86 -28.84 31.73
N MET A 205 -23.56 -29.02 31.97
CA MET A 205 -22.99 -28.88 33.31
C MET A 205 -21.70 -28.05 33.24
N ALA A 206 -21.66 -27.06 34.12
CA ALA A 206 -20.60 -26.07 34.22
C ALA A 206 -19.30 -26.68 34.75
N SER A 207 -18.18 -26.33 34.12
CA SER A 207 -16.89 -26.25 34.79
C SER A 207 -16.15 -24.99 34.32
N LYS A 208 -15.88 -24.11 35.27
CA LYS A 208 -14.96 -22.97 35.15
C LYS A 208 -13.54 -23.50 35.04
N GLN A 209 -12.78 -23.09 34.02
CA GLN A 209 -11.35 -22.71 34.17
C GLN A 209 -10.73 -22.09 32.89
N ARG A 210 -10.33 -20.82 33.06
CA ARG A 210 -9.29 -19.95 32.42
C ARG A 210 -9.12 -19.90 30.88
N PRO A 211 -9.00 -18.69 30.30
CA PRO A 211 -8.58 -18.52 28.92
C PRO A 211 -7.06 -18.65 28.85
N ALA A 212 -6.57 -19.68 28.17
CA ALA A 212 -5.20 -19.68 27.67
C ALA A 212 -5.15 -18.73 26.47
N SER A 213 -4.63 -17.53 26.70
CA SER A 213 -4.14 -16.61 25.68
C SER A 213 -3.08 -17.33 24.83
N GLY A 214 -3.53 -17.90 23.72
CA GLY A 214 -2.69 -18.37 22.64
C GLY A 214 -3.03 -17.54 21.42
N ASP A 215 -2.52 -16.31 21.39
CA ASP A 215 -2.41 -15.53 20.16
C ASP A 215 -1.55 -16.35 19.20
N ARG A 216 -2.19 -17.16 18.35
CA ARG A 216 -1.51 -17.77 17.21
C ARG A 216 -1.23 -16.64 16.24
N ALA A 217 0.02 -16.17 16.31
CA ALA A 217 0.55 -15.17 15.41
C ALA A 217 0.25 -15.52 13.94
N PRO A 218 0.07 -14.50 13.09
CA PRO A 218 -0.03 -14.71 11.64
C PRO A 218 1.16 -15.56 11.15
N ILE A 219 0.92 -16.36 10.10
CA ILE A 219 1.90 -17.28 9.53
C ILE A 219 3.18 -16.49 9.22
N GLN A 220 4.23 -16.69 10.02
CA GLN A 220 5.52 -16.06 9.83
C GLN A 220 6.20 -16.60 8.54
N PRO A 221 7.15 -15.86 7.93
CA PRO A 221 7.85 -16.27 6.71
C PRO A 221 8.48 -17.66 6.76
N ALA A 222 8.97 -18.09 7.93
CA ALA A 222 9.50 -19.43 8.16
C ALA A 222 8.45 -20.54 7.89
N GLY A 223 7.16 -20.25 8.10
CA GLY A 223 6.05 -21.16 7.84
C GLY A 223 5.76 -21.36 6.35
N LEU A 224 6.00 -20.35 5.49
CA LEU A 224 5.77 -20.46 4.04
C LEU A 224 6.78 -21.41 3.39
N HIS A 225 8.06 -21.24 3.71
CA HIS A 225 9.10 -22.14 3.22
C HIS A 225 8.88 -23.56 3.74
N GLN A 226 8.51 -23.71 5.02
CA GLN A 226 8.20 -25.01 5.60
C GLN A 226 6.97 -25.66 4.95
N ALA A 227 5.92 -24.89 4.63
CA ALA A 227 4.74 -25.36 3.93
C ALA A 227 5.08 -25.79 2.50
N PHE A 228 5.86 -24.98 1.77
CA PHE A 228 6.38 -25.33 0.46
C PHE A 228 7.15 -26.65 0.49
N MET A 229 8.11 -26.78 1.41
CA MET A 229 8.91 -27.99 1.54
C MET A 229 8.09 -29.20 1.99
N HIS A 230 7.04 -29.01 2.80
CA HIS A 230 6.13 -30.08 3.16
C HIS A 230 5.42 -30.68 1.93
N HIS A 231 4.94 -29.83 1.01
CA HIS A 231 4.32 -30.31 -0.24
C HIS A 231 5.34 -30.85 -1.24
N ALA A 232 6.56 -30.32 -1.24
CA ALA A 232 7.62 -30.77 -2.14
C ALA A 232 8.17 -32.16 -1.77
N ARG A 233 8.30 -32.48 -0.47
CA ARG A 233 8.92 -33.72 0.02
C ARG A 233 8.36 -35.00 -0.58
N ASP A 234 7.04 -35.12 -0.68
CA ASP A 234 6.41 -36.32 -1.24
C ASP A 234 6.74 -36.46 -2.75
N ILE A 235 6.77 -35.34 -3.47
CA ILE A 235 7.07 -35.29 -4.90
C ILE A 235 8.56 -35.55 -5.17
N LEU A 236 9.44 -35.04 -4.32
CA LEU A 236 10.89 -35.30 -4.37
C LEU A 236 11.18 -36.78 -4.13
N ARG A 237 10.51 -37.38 -3.14
CA ARG A 237 10.62 -38.82 -2.85
C ARG A 237 10.18 -39.66 -4.06
N ASP A 238 9.06 -39.32 -4.69
CA ASP A 238 8.59 -40.00 -5.91
C ASP A 238 9.58 -39.89 -7.08
N ALA A 239 10.35 -38.80 -7.13
CA ALA A 239 11.35 -38.53 -8.15
C ALA A 239 12.75 -39.05 -7.79
N ASN A 240 12.91 -39.73 -6.65
CA ASN A 240 14.19 -40.16 -6.08
C ASN A 240 15.22 -39.02 -5.90
N ILE A 241 14.76 -37.80 -5.60
CA ILE A 241 15.61 -36.63 -5.33
C ILE A 241 15.73 -36.44 -3.81
N PRO A 242 16.95 -36.30 -3.24
CA PRO A 242 17.13 -36.01 -1.83
C PRO A 242 16.53 -34.65 -1.43
N ASP A 243 15.89 -34.58 -0.26
CA ASP A 243 15.32 -33.35 0.30
C ASP A 243 16.36 -32.24 0.56
N THR A 244 17.65 -32.59 0.57
CA THR A 244 18.78 -31.66 0.76
C THR A 244 19.24 -30.98 -0.53
N THR A 245 18.77 -31.44 -1.70
CA THR A 245 19.17 -30.89 -2.99
C THR A 245 18.63 -29.47 -3.14
N PRO A 246 19.47 -28.46 -3.46
CA PRO A 246 19.01 -27.08 -3.67
C PRO A 246 17.91 -26.99 -4.73
N SER A 247 16.90 -26.15 -4.51
CA SER A 247 15.77 -26.01 -5.44
C SER A 247 16.15 -25.55 -6.85
N ALA A 248 17.31 -24.90 -7.00
CA ALA A 248 17.87 -24.51 -8.29
C ALA A 248 18.29 -25.71 -9.16
N GLU A 249 18.56 -26.87 -8.55
CA GLU A 249 18.97 -28.09 -9.25
C GLU A 249 17.79 -29.03 -9.56
N TRP A 250 16.57 -28.67 -9.14
CA TRP A 250 15.40 -29.52 -9.35
C TRP A 250 15.01 -29.53 -10.84
N PRO A 251 14.68 -30.70 -11.42
CA PRO A 251 14.16 -30.76 -12.79
C PRO A 251 12.86 -29.96 -12.94
N SER A 252 12.67 -29.31 -14.09
CA SER A 252 11.47 -28.49 -14.36
C SER A 252 10.17 -29.27 -14.14
N ALA A 253 10.11 -30.54 -14.56
CA ALA A 253 8.95 -31.41 -14.36
C ALA A 253 8.60 -31.64 -12.88
N VAL A 254 9.59 -31.63 -11.98
CA VAL A 254 9.37 -31.75 -10.53
C VAL A 254 8.82 -30.44 -9.99
N ILE A 255 9.39 -29.31 -10.41
CA ILE A 255 8.92 -27.96 -10.02
C ILE A 255 7.46 -27.74 -10.47
N GLU A 256 7.12 -28.14 -11.69
CA GLU A 256 5.75 -28.09 -12.23
C GLU A 256 4.79 -28.93 -11.38
N ARG A 257 5.16 -30.17 -11.02
CA ARG A 257 4.35 -31.02 -10.13
C ARG A 257 4.13 -30.39 -8.76
N VAL A 258 5.18 -29.79 -8.18
CA VAL A 258 5.10 -29.09 -6.89
C VAL A 258 4.17 -27.88 -7.00
N TYR A 259 4.30 -27.09 -8.07
CA TYR A 259 3.43 -25.96 -8.36
C TYR A 259 1.96 -26.38 -8.49
N ASP A 260 1.68 -27.41 -9.30
CA ASP A 260 0.33 -27.94 -9.49
C ASP A 260 -0.29 -28.45 -8.19
N SER A 261 0.51 -29.13 -7.38
CA SER A 261 0.09 -29.60 -6.05
C SER A 261 -0.32 -28.43 -5.16
N LEU A 262 0.50 -27.37 -5.12
CA LEU A 262 0.22 -26.16 -4.35
C LEU A 262 -1.01 -25.41 -4.88
N CYS A 263 -1.17 -25.28 -6.19
CA CYS A 263 -2.35 -24.63 -6.77
C CYS A 263 -3.67 -25.32 -6.42
N ARG A 264 -3.65 -26.62 -6.09
CA ARG A 264 -4.84 -27.34 -5.62
C ARG A 264 -5.18 -27.10 -4.15
N THR A 265 -4.24 -26.55 -3.36
CA THR A 265 -4.46 -26.32 -1.93
C THR A 265 -5.34 -25.11 -1.62
N ALA A 266 -5.36 -24.12 -2.52
CA ALA A 266 -6.15 -22.91 -2.40
C ALA A 266 -7.09 -22.78 -3.59
N PRO A 267 -8.34 -22.34 -3.39
CA PRO A 267 -9.27 -22.18 -4.49
C PRO A 267 -8.84 -21.02 -5.40
N PRO A 268 -9.15 -21.10 -6.70
CA PRO A 268 -8.78 -20.06 -7.66
C PRO A 268 -9.68 -18.82 -7.55
N ASP A 269 -10.81 -18.89 -6.85
CA ASP A 269 -11.80 -17.82 -6.74
C ASP A 269 -11.66 -16.99 -5.45
N LEU A 270 -10.54 -17.11 -4.74
CA LEU A 270 -10.37 -16.50 -3.41
C LEU A 270 -10.58 -14.98 -3.44
N LEU A 271 -10.03 -14.31 -4.45
CA LEU A 271 -10.20 -12.86 -4.61
C LEU A 271 -11.64 -12.50 -4.99
N TYR A 272 -12.27 -13.30 -5.85
CA TYR A 272 -13.67 -13.12 -6.23
C TYR A 272 -14.60 -13.27 -5.02
N VAL A 273 -14.40 -14.30 -4.19
CA VAL A 273 -15.14 -14.51 -2.94
C VAL A 273 -14.93 -13.33 -1.99
N ARG A 274 -13.71 -12.80 -1.90
CA ARG A 274 -13.43 -11.63 -1.06
C ARG A 274 -14.20 -10.39 -1.54
N LEU A 275 -14.25 -10.15 -2.85
CA LEU A 275 -15.07 -9.08 -3.44
C LEU A 275 -16.57 -9.32 -3.22
N ALA A 276 -17.04 -10.56 -3.30
CA ALA A 276 -18.43 -10.92 -3.04
C ALA A 276 -18.83 -10.65 -1.59
N GLN A 277 -17.94 -10.90 -0.63
CA GLN A 277 -18.16 -10.57 0.78
C GLN A 277 -18.22 -9.05 1.05
N ALA A 278 -17.48 -8.26 0.28
CA ALA A 278 -17.50 -6.80 0.37
C ALA A 278 -18.69 -6.17 -0.38
N ALA A 279 -19.24 -6.86 -1.37
CA ALA A 279 -20.35 -6.39 -2.17
C ALA A 279 -21.66 -6.37 -1.37
N GLN A 280 -22.39 -5.26 -1.47
CA GLN A 280 -23.69 -5.10 -0.83
C GLN A 280 -24.82 -5.83 -1.58
N HIS A 281 -24.68 -5.99 -2.89
CA HIS A 281 -25.67 -6.62 -3.76
C HIS A 281 -25.00 -7.09 -5.07
N SER A 282 -25.69 -7.91 -5.87
CA SER A 282 -25.16 -8.51 -7.11
C SER A 282 -24.64 -7.49 -8.13
N ALA A 283 -25.37 -6.40 -8.33
CA ALA A 283 -24.92 -5.34 -9.23
C ALA A 283 -23.64 -4.62 -8.73
N HIS A 284 -23.39 -4.58 -7.42
CA HIS A 284 -22.16 -4.04 -6.86
C HIS A 284 -21.01 -5.01 -7.13
N LEU A 285 -21.20 -6.31 -6.88
CA LEU A 285 -20.22 -7.35 -7.22
C LEU A 285 -19.83 -7.30 -8.70
N TYR A 286 -20.80 -7.22 -9.61
CA TYR A 286 -20.53 -7.11 -11.04
C TYR A 286 -19.64 -5.90 -11.40
N ARG A 287 -19.85 -4.76 -10.73
CA ARG A 287 -18.99 -3.57 -10.92
C ARG A 287 -17.58 -3.81 -10.37
N LEU A 288 -17.45 -4.38 -9.17
CA LEU A 288 -16.16 -4.71 -8.57
C LEU A 288 -15.37 -5.70 -9.42
N SER A 289 -15.98 -6.78 -9.89
CA SER A 289 -15.33 -7.78 -10.75
C SER A 289 -14.84 -7.17 -12.06
N ARG A 290 -15.64 -6.32 -12.70
CA ARG A 290 -15.20 -5.60 -13.92
C ARG A 290 -14.11 -4.57 -13.64
N SER A 291 -14.14 -3.92 -12.48
CA SER A 291 -13.09 -3.01 -12.04
C SER A 291 -11.78 -3.76 -11.86
N MET A 292 -11.83 -4.94 -11.23
CA MET A 292 -10.67 -5.78 -10.94
C MET A 292 -10.02 -6.25 -12.24
N ALA A 293 -10.80 -6.81 -13.17
CA ALA A 293 -10.30 -7.24 -14.47
C ALA A 293 -9.61 -6.09 -15.26
N ARG A 294 -10.20 -4.89 -15.24
CA ARG A 294 -9.60 -3.71 -15.88
C ARG A 294 -8.33 -3.26 -15.18
N SER A 295 -8.35 -3.23 -13.85
CA SER A 295 -7.21 -2.82 -13.02
C SER A 295 -6.03 -3.76 -13.19
N ILE A 296 -6.25 -5.09 -13.23
CA ILE A 296 -5.22 -6.09 -13.53
C ILE A 296 -4.60 -5.82 -14.90
N GLY A 297 -5.42 -5.56 -15.93
CA GLY A 297 -4.92 -5.23 -17.27
C GLY A 297 -4.05 -3.97 -17.28
N MET A 298 -4.49 -2.90 -16.61
CA MET A 298 -3.72 -1.66 -16.54
C MET A 298 -2.41 -1.82 -15.76
N VAL A 299 -2.45 -2.46 -14.59
CA VAL A 299 -1.26 -2.72 -13.77
C VAL A 299 -0.27 -3.61 -14.52
N SER A 300 -0.76 -4.60 -15.29
CA SER A 300 0.10 -5.47 -16.11
C SER A 300 0.81 -4.70 -17.23
N VAL A 301 0.09 -3.83 -17.94
CA VAL A 301 0.69 -2.99 -18.99
C VAL A 301 1.68 -1.99 -18.40
N ALA A 302 1.31 -1.31 -17.31
CA ALA A 302 2.20 -0.36 -16.64
C ALA A 302 3.44 -1.06 -16.08
N GLY A 303 3.26 -2.24 -15.48
CA GLY A 303 4.34 -3.07 -14.97
C GLY A 303 5.32 -3.50 -16.05
N TYR A 304 4.84 -3.91 -17.21
CA TYR A 304 5.69 -4.23 -18.35
C TYR A 304 6.44 -3.01 -18.90
N LEU A 305 5.76 -1.87 -19.07
CA LEU A 305 6.37 -0.65 -19.63
C LEU A 305 7.45 -0.06 -18.72
N LEU A 306 7.27 -0.17 -17.40
CA LEU A 306 8.19 0.38 -16.41
C LEU A 306 9.19 -0.65 -15.88
N GLY A 307 9.08 -1.91 -16.28
CA GLY A 307 9.92 -2.99 -15.74
C GLY A 307 9.74 -3.18 -14.23
N LEU A 308 8.50 -3.12 -13.73
CA LEU A 308 8.22 -3.28 -12.29
C LEU A 308 8.39 -4.74 -11.87
N GLY A 309 9.31 -5.00 -10.94
CA GLY A 309 9.56 -6.29 -10.30
C GLY A 309 9.00 -6.37 -8.88
N ASP A 310 9.48 -7.37 -8.12
CA ASP A 310 9.15 -7.62 -6.71
C ASP A 310 7.64 -7.72 -6.41
N ARG A 311 6.94 -8.46 -7.27
CA ARG A 311 5.47 -8.60 -7.24
C ARG A 311 5.01 -9.67 -6.26
N HIS A 312 5.57 -9.69 -5.06
CA HIS A 312 5.13 -10.59 -4.01
C HIS A 312 3.75 -10.18 -3.47
N LEU A 313 3.10 -11.07 -2.74
CA LEU A 313 1.70 -10.91 -2.34
C LEU A 313 1.48 -9.75 -1.33
N ASP A 314 2.54 -9.26 -0.68
CA ASP A 314 2.48 -8.05 0.15
C ASP A 314 2.56 -6.73 -0.63
N ASN A 315 3.18 -6.71 -1.81
CA ASN A 315 3.30 -5.52 -2.66
C ASN A 315 2.09 -5.36 -3.60
N LEU A 316 1.20 -6.35 -3.62
CA LEU A 316 -0.05 -6.31 -4.36
C LEU A 316 -1.20 -6.21 -3.36
N LEU A 317 -1.92 -5.10 -3.40
CA LEU A 317 -3.06 -4.83 -2.52
C LEU A 317 -4.36 -4.86 -3.31
N LEU A 318 -5.43 -5.32 -2.69
CA LEU A 318 -6.78 -5.29 -3.20
C LEU A 318 -7.58 -4.20 -2.46
N ASP A 319 -7.95 -3.12 -3.15
CA ASP A 319 -8.96 -2.18 -2.68
C ASP A 319 -10.33 -2.86 -2.80
N VAL A 320 -10.86 -3.34 -1.67
CA VAL A 320 -12.14 -4.09 -1.65
C VAL A 320 -13.35 -3.20 -1.92
N ARG A 321 -13.22 -1.88 -1.78
CA ARG A 321 -14.32 -0.94 -2.03
C ARG A 321 -14.46 -0.60 -3.50
N ARG A 322 -13.34 -0.52 -4.22
CA ARG A 322 -13.31 -0.19 -5.66
C ARG A 322 -13.10 -1.40 -6.55
N GLY A 323 -12.68 -2.53 -5.99
CA GLY A 323 -12.26 -3.71 -6.74
C GLY A 323 -11.05 -3.40 -7.62
N GLN A 324 -10.06 -2.68 -7.09
CA GLN A 324 -8.86 -2.30 -7.82
C GLN A 324 -7.64 -2.99 -7.21
N LEU A 325 -6.72 -3.41 -8.08
CA LEU A 325 -5.39 -3.87 -7.69
C LEU A 325 -4.49 -2.64 -7.55
N VAL A 326 -3.82 -2.54 -6.42
CA VAL A 326 -2.89 -1.45 -6.09
C VAL A 326 -1.53 -2.06 -5.86
N GLN A 327 -0.55 -1.67 -6.68
CA GLN A 327 0.83 -2.06 -6.46
C GLN A 327 1.51 -1.01 -5.57
N VAL A 328 2.28 -1.48 -4.60
CA VAL A 328 3.08 -0.66 -3.70
C VAL A 328 4.51 -1.17 -3.69
N ASP A 329 5.42 -0.34 -3.19
CA ASP A 329 6.86 -0.58 -3.14
C ASP A 329 7.48 -0.76 -4.55
N PHE A 330 8.17 0.29 -4.98
CA PHE A 330 8.76 0.37 -6.32
C PHE A 330 10.28 0.33 -6.32
N ASN A 331 10.89 -0.17 -5.24
CA ASN A 331 12.34 -0.29 -5.13
C ASN A 331 12.97 -1.14 -6.24
N VAL A 332 12.24 -2.14 -6.73
CA VAL A 332 12.63 -2.98 -7.87
C VAL A 332 11.84 -2.56 -9.10
N SER A 333 12.15 -1.38 -9.65
CA SER A 333 11.57 -0.87 -10.91
C SER A 333 12.59 -0.93 -12.05
N TYR A 334 12.23 -0.54 -13.28
CA TYR A 334 13.15 -0.38 -14.41
C TYR A 334 14.03 -1.61 -14.72
N ASP A 335 13.42 -2.80 -14.70
CA ASP A 335 14.03 -4.09 -15.02
C ASP A 335 15.10 -4.59 -14.03
N PHE A 336 15.26 -3.93 -12.87
CA PHE A 336 16.17 -4.39 -11.81
C PHE A 336 15.82 -5.78 -11.27
N GLY A 337 14.59 -6.26 -11.46
CA GLY A 337 14.17 -7.63 -11.09
C GLY A 337 14.93 -8.74 -11.85
N GLY A 338 15.49 -8.43 -13.03
CA GLY A 338 16.33 -9.36 -13.79
C GLY A 338 17.75 -9.54 -13.23
N VAL A 339 18.17 -8.68 -12.31
CA VAL A 339 19.53 -8.69 -11.72
C VAL A 339 19.58 -9.45 -10.38
N SER A 340 18.43 -9.92 -9.88
CA SER A 340 18.34 -10.71 -8.64
C SER A 340 18.99 -12.09 -8.77
N ASN A 341 19.38 -12.69 -7.64
CA ASN A 341 19.92 -14.05 -7.56
C ASN A 341 19.00 -15.09 -8.21
N ILE A 342 17.68 -14.85 -8.15
CA ILE A 342 16.67 -15.60 -8.87
C ILE A 342 15.92 -14.58 -9.75
N PRO A 343 16.21 -14.50 -11.05
CA PRO A 343 15.66 -13.46 -11.91
C PRO A 343 14.17 -13.68 -12.14
N GLU A 344 13.38 -12.63 -11.97
CA GLU A 344 11.95 -12.65 -12.31
C GLU A 344 11.79 -12.44 -13.83
N GLN A 345 11.65 -13.53 -14.60
CA GLN A 345 11.56 -13.47 -16.06
C GLN A 345 10.17 -13.11 -16.60
N VAL A 346 9.14 -13.18 -15.75
CA VAL A 346 7.76 -12.87 -16.16
C VAL A 346 7.55 -11.36 -16.25
N PRO A 347 6.80 -10.83 -17.24
CA PRO A 347 6.58 -9.39 -17.38
C PRO A 347 5.52 -8.84 -16.42
N PHE A 348 4.61 -9.69 -15.93
CA PHE A 348 3.57 -9.36 -14.96
C PHE A 348 3.08 -10.62 -14.25
N ARG A 349 2.42 -10.45 -13.10
CA ARG A 349 1.87 -11.56 -12.32
C ARG A 349 0.49 -11.97 -12.86
N MET A 350 0.38 -13.17 -13.42
CA MET A 350 -0.89 -13.76 -13.87
C MET A 350 -1.14 -15.10 -13.19
N THR A 351 -1.22 -15.09 -11.86
CA THR A 351 -1.52 -16.30 -11.08
C THR A 351 -2.99 -16.72 -11.21
N PRO A 352 -3.35 -17.99 -10.96
CA PRO A 352 -4.72 -18.50 -11.10
C PRO A 352 -5.80 -17.61 -10.43
N ASN A 353 -5.48 -17.07 -9.25
CA ASN A 353 -6.38 -16.19 -8.50
C ASN A 353 -6.64 -14.80 -9.12
N LEU A 354 -5.78 -14.35 -10.03
CA LEU A 354 -5.94 -13.09 -10.76
C LEU A 354 -6.62 -13.30 -12.12
N SER A 355 -6.60 -14.53 -12.65
CA SER A 355 -7.21 -14.87 -13.95
C SER A 355 -8.66 -15.37 -13.85
N TYR A 356 -9.16 -15.65 -12.64
CA TYR A 356 -10.53 -16.11 -12.38
C TYR A 356 -11.54 -14.96 -12.49
#